data_AF-A0A7X7DWI5-F1
#
_entry.id   AF-A0A7X7DWI5-F1
#
_cell.length_a   1.000
_cell.length_b   1.000
_cell.length_c   1.000
_cell.angle_alpha   90.00
_cell.angle_beta   90.00
_cell.angle_gamma   90.00
#
_symmetry.space_group_name_H-M   'P 1'
#
loop_
_entity.id
_entity.type
_entity.pdbx_description
1 polymer ?
#
loop_
_entity_poly.entity_id
_entity_poly.type
_entity_poly.pdbx_seq_one_letter_code
_entity_poly.pdbx_strand_id
1 'polypeptide(L)'
;MMNAVNEKTRYTKRGLLLRGILPVFVAAALLCFAGMADAARRTVTSGGDAGVGTLRYVVENAVAGDTIVFHPSVTTVNLNSYLFVDKALTIYGPVTIKQTAGGRVLHVKFQADCTFTQLTITGGNTGGGPGSKGAGVINYANLTMYDCTVSGNSGGGGIHNGRNMTLNNCVIMNNSSSGGDGNDDSLFGSAGGIGNSEFGSSLTMTDCVVVNNTCSNGLAGGIYNGDKATLTMVRTTIYNNRNSCLGGGMYLSTRATTTLTDHCAVYGNSPDNICGATYSADYTCRIGNWPNKSATKFLGYRGEKEPEPRSIVGDSDVAAVKSALANPQSALYGVIEQTLAADLGKTVPEKSTSLAQLAGMAATLYD
;
A
#
# COMPACT_ATOMS: atom_id res chain seq x y z
N MET A 1 -16.04 -36.83 97.48
CA MET A 1 -15.38 -38.08 97.06
C MET A 1 -15.48 -38.19 95.55
N MET A 2 -14.37 -38.54 94.90
CA MET A 2 -14.19 -38.70 93.46
C MET A 2 -15.21 -39.66 92.82
N ASN A 3 -15.65 -39.36 91.59
CA ASN A 3 -15.90 -40.27 90.46
C ASN A 3 -16.64 -39.47 89.36
N ALA A 4 -16.10 -39.22 88.17
CA ALA A 4 -15.72 -40.13 87.07
C ALA A 4 -16.81 -40.17 85.97
N VAL A 5 -16.41 -39.73 84.77
CA VAL A 5 -16.71 -40.30 83.43
C VAL A 5 -17.92 -39.76 82.61
N ASN A 6 -17.54 -39.10 81.49
CA ASN A 6 -18.05 -39.13 80.08
C ASN A 6 -19.55 -39.07 79.78
N GLU A 7 -20.07 -38.51 78.68
CA GLU A 7 -19.60 -37.88 77.44
C GLU A 7 -20.89 -37.33 76.78
N LYS A 8 -20.82 -36.20 76.07
CA LYS A 8 -21.50 -36.05 74.76
C LYS A 8 -21.05 -34.77 74.06
N THR A 9 -20.07 -35.00 73.20
CA THR A 9 -19.63 -34.29 72.01
C THR A 9 -20.69 -33.35 71.38
N ARG A 10 -20.34 -32.06 71.26
CA ARG A 10 -20.88 -31.16 70.22
C ARG A 10 -19.71 -30.61 69.39
N TYR A 11 -19.28 -31.39 68.39
CA TYR A 11 -18.48 -30.86 67.28
C TYR A 11 -19.44 -30.20 66.27
N THR A 12 -19.54 -28.88 66.30
CA THR A 12 -20.21 -28.13 65.24
C THR A 12 -19.29 -28.07 64.01
N LYS A 13 -19.73 -28.73 62.94
CA LYS A 13 -19.13 -28.76 61.60
C LYS A 13 -18.82 -27.35 61.07
N ARG A 14 -17.58 -26.85 61.16
CA ARG A 14 -17.11 -25.69 60.35
C ARG A 14 -15.63 -25.73 59.96
N GLY A 15 -14.95 -26.88 60.04
CA GLY A 15 -13.48 -26.92 59.95
C GLY A 15 -12.82 -27.68 58.81
N LEU A 16 -13.54 -28.22 57.82
CA LEU A 16 -12.92 -29.20 56.89
C LEU A 16 -13.41 -29.15 55.43
N LEU A 17 -13.49 -27.96 54.83
CA LEU A 17 -13.67 -27.83 53.37
C LEU A 17 -12.69 -26.85 52.68
N LEU A 18 -11.70 -26.31 53.41
CA LEU A 18 -10.68 -25.41 52.82
C LEU A 18 -9.26 -26.00 52.77
N ARG A 19 -9.06 -27.28 53.08
CA ARG A 19 -7.73 -27.91 53.06
C ARG A 19 -7.39 -28.69 51.78
N GLY A 20 -8.31 -28.79 50.83
CA GLY A 20 -8.10 -29.52 49.57
C GLY A 20 -7.91 -28.66 48.33
N ILE A 21 -8.12 -27.35 48.40
CA ILE A 21 -8.20 -26.49 47.21
C ILE A 21 -6.96 -25.57 47.06
N LEU A 22 -6.25 -25.31 48.16
CA LEU A 22 -5.09 -24.42 48.14
C LEU A 22 -3.84 -24.97 47.40
N PRO A 23 -3.54 -26.29 47.35
CA PRO A 23 -2.41 -26.77 46.54
C PRO A 23 -2.74 -26.81 45.03
N VAL A 24 -4.03 -26.88 44.67
CA VAL A 24 -4.48 -26.96 43.27
C VAL A 24 -4.40 -25.58 42.59
N PHE A 25 -4.67 -24.49 43.31
CA PHE A 25 -4.53 -23.14 42.75
C PHE A 25 -3.09 -22.65 42.66
N VAL A 26 -2.19 -23.10 43.55
CA VAL A 26 -0.76 -22.76 43.43
C VAL A 26 -0.10 -23.54 42.29
N ALA A 27 -0.47 -24.81 42.07
CA ALA A 27 -0.06 -25.57 40.89
C ALA A 27 -0.65 -25.01 39.60
N ALA A 28 -1.92 -24.57 39.58
CA ALA A 28 -2.55 -23.94 38.42
C ALA A 28 -1.97 -22.54 38.13
N ALA A 29 -1.63 -21.75 39.16
CA ALA A 29 -0.95 -20.46 38.98
C ALA A 29 0.51 -20.60 38.54
N LEU A 30 1.20 -21.67 38.93
CA LEU A 30 2.54 -22.04 38.41
C LEU A 30 2.49 -22.69 37.02
N LEU A 31 1.35 -23.28 36.62
CA LEU A 31 1.11 -23.81 35.27
C LEU A 31 0.56 -22.76 34.29
N CYS A 32 0.04 -21.63 34.77
CA CYS A 32 -0.41 -20.51 33.94
C CYS A 32 0.71 -19.52 33.55
N PHE A 33 1.94 -19.73 34.02
CA PHE A 33 3.15 -19.09 33.47
C PHE A 33 3.95 -20.04 32.57
N ALA A 34 3.29 -21.06 31.99
CA ALA A 34 3.87 -21.83 30.90
C ALA A 34 3.92 -20.96 29.62
N GLY A 35 4.99 -20.17 29.52
CA GLY A 35 5.59 -19.77 28.25
C GLY A 35 4.94 -18.60 27.50
N MET A 36 5.14 -17.37 27.97
CA MET A 36 5.69 -16.40 27.03
C MET A 36 7.14 -16.83 26.83
N ALA A 37 7.38 -17.70 25.85
CA ALA A 37 8.72 -17.93 25.37
C ALA A 37 9.24 -16.56 24.91
N ASP A 38 10.37 -16.13 25.48
CA ASP A 38 11.04 -14.92 25.02
C ASP A 38 11.35 -15.08 23.53
N ALA A 39 11.09 -14.05 22.74
CA ALA A 39 11.30 -14.08 21.30
C ALA A 39 12.78 -14.36 21.03
N ALA A 40 13.11 -15.53 20.50
CA ALA A 40 14.48 -15.92 20.31
C ALA A 40 15.06 -15.27 19.05
N ARG A 41 16.32 -14.85 19.13
CA ARG A 41 17.10 -14.45 17.95
C ARG A 41 17.70 -15.70 17.30
N ARG A 42 17.36 -15.96 16.04
CA ARG A 42 17.84 -17.10 15.25
C ARG A 42 18.69 -16.62 14.09
N THR A 43 19.87 -17.22 13.92
CA THR A 43 20.81 -16.82 12.87
C THR A 43 20.82 -17.84 11.74
N VAL A 44 20.58 -17.37 10.51
CA VAL A 44 20.81 -18.12 9.27
C VAL A 44 22.30 -18.07 8.96
N THR A 45 22.94 -19.24 8.82
CA THR A 45 24.38 -19.39 8.60
C THR A 45 24.73 -19.94 7.21
N SER A 46 23.72 -20.33 6.42
CA SER A 46 23.88 -20.83 5.07
C SER A 46 22.89 -20.18 4.10
N GLY A 47 23.38 -19.81 2.91
CA GLY A 47 22.59 -19.27 1.80
C GLY A 47 21.91 -20.33 0.91
N GLY A 48 22.02 -21.62 1.25
CA GLY A 48 21.32 -22.70 0.56
C GLY A 48 19.85 -22.81 0.96
N ASP A 49 19.12 -23.72 0.30
CA ASP A 49 17.68 -23.92 0.55
C ASP A 49 17.40 -24.92 1.68
N ALA A 50 18.22 -25.97 1.84
CA ALA A 50 17.95 -27.09 2.73
C ALA A 50 19.15 -27.42 3.65
N GLY A 51 18.85 -28.06 4.78
CA GLY A 51 19.82 -28.42 5.80
C GLY A 51 19.92 -27.40 6.94
N VAL A 52 20.57 -27.82 8.03
CA VAL A 52 20.74 -26.97 9.22
C VAL A 52 21.42 -25.65 8.84
N GLY A 53 20.89 -24.55 9.37
CA GLY A 53 21.45 -23.20 9.17
C GLY A 53 20.94 -22.46 7.94
N THR A 54 20.12 -23.07 7.08
CA THR A 54 19.43 -22.35 6.00
C THR A 54 18.23 -21.56 6.50
N LEU A 55 17.77 -20.57 5.72
CA LEU A 55 16.57 -19.80 6.07
C LEU A 55 15.35 -20.71 6.26
N ARG A 56 15.16 -21.70 5.37
CA ARG A 56 14.04 -22.65 5.46
C ARG A 56 14.07 -23.42 6.77
N TYR A 57 15.22 -23.98 7.12
CA TYR A 57 15.40 -24.70 8.37
C TYR A 57 15.13 -23.81 9.58
N VAL A 58 15.63 -22.56 9.56
CA VAL A 58 15.45 -21.61 10.65
C VAL A 58 13.98 -21.21 10.83
N VAL A 59 13.26 -20.91 9.74
CA VAL A 59 11.81 -20.59 9.78
C VAL A 59 10.99 -21.78 10.28
N GLU A 60 11.29 -22.98 9.82
CA GLU A 60 10.61 -24.21 10.25
C GLU A 60 10.74 -24.42 11.76
N ASN A 61 11.96 -24.25 12.30
CA ASN A 61 12.26 -24.47 13.70
C ASN A 61 11.97 -23.27 14.61
N ALA A 62 11.68 -22.09 14.04
CA ALA A 62 11.30 -20.89 14.77
C ALA A 62 9.94 -21.06 15.47
N VAL A 63 9.79 -20.38 16.61
CA VAL A 63 8.50 -20.20 17.28
C VAL A 63 7.92 -18.82 16.96
N ALA A 64 6.60 -18.65 17.09
CA ALA A 64 5.96 -17.37 16.84
C ALA A 64 6.56 -16.29 17.76
N GLY A 65 6.91 -15.14 17.17
CA GLY A 65 7.61 -14.03 17.83
C GLY A 65 9.11 -14.00 17.56
N ASP A 66 9.73 -15.09 17.11
CA ASP A 66 11.19 -15.15 16.88
C ASP A 66 11.67 -14.09 15.87
N THR A 67 12.90 -13.63 16.09
CA THR A 67 13.62 -12.73 15.18
C THR A 67 14.66 -13.52 14.40
N ILE A 68 14.56 -13.54 13.09
CA ILE A 68 15.51 -14.17 12.17
C ILE A 68 16.48 -13.12 11.64
N VAL A 69 17.77 -13.41 11.75
CA VAL A 69 18.87 -12.60 11.21
C VAL A 69 19.83 -13.46 10.40
N PHE A 70 20.71 -12.83 9.63
CA PHE A 70 21.69 -13.52 8.80
C PHE A 70 23.10 -13.34 9.35
N HIS A 71 23.88 -14.41 9.34
CA HIS A 71 25.32 -14.31 9.54
C HIS A 71 25.91 -13.39 8.46
N PRO A 72 26.93 -12.54 8.75
CA PRO A 72 27.43 -11.56 7.79
C PRO A 72 27.91 -12.13 6.45
N SER A 73 28.28 -13.41 6.40
CA SER A 73 28.67 -14.09 5.16
C SER A 73 27.47 -14.50 4.27
N VAL A 74 26.25 -14.49 4.79
CA VAL A 74 25.03 -14.86 4.07
C VAL A 74 24.41 -13.60 3.47
N THR A 75 24.88 -13.25 2.27
CA THR A 75 24.36 -12.10 1.50
C THR A 75 23.22 -12.49 0.56
N THR A 76 23.13 -13.77 0.20
CA THR A 76 22.08 -14.34 -0.66
C THR A 76 21.59 -15.67 -0.10
N VAL A 77 20.26 -15.84 -0.08
CA VAL A 77 19.55 -17.10 0.16
C VAL A 77 18.93 -17.55 -1.16
N ASN A 78 19.31 -18.73 -1.65
CA ASN A 78 18.72 -19.37 -2.82
C ASN A 78 17.68 -20.39 -2.38
N LEU A 79 16.44 -20.18 -2.81
CA LEU A 79 15.33 -21.09 -2.56
C LEU A 79 15.09 -21.96 -3.81
N ASN A 80 14.86 -23.26 -3.63
CA ASN A 80 14.47 -24.18 -4.71
C ASN A 80 12.97 -24.49 -4.71
N SER A 81 12.23 -23.88 -3.79
CA SER A 81 10.77 -23.87 -3.72
C SER A 81 10.34 -22.63 -2.95
N TYR A 82 9.11 -22.19 -3.07
CA TYR A 82 8.67 -21.01 -2.31
C TYR A 82 8.76 -21.28 -0.80
N LEU A 83 9.06 -20.25 -0.01
CA LEU A 83 9.16 -20.34 1.44
C LEU A 83 7.82 -19.97 2.08
N PHE A 84 7.26 -20.88 2.87
CA PHE A 84 6.13 -20.55 3.74
C PHE A 84 6.62 -19.81 4.98
N VAL A 85 5.94 -18.72 5.30
CA VAL A 85 6.04 -18.01 6.57
C VAL A 85 4.67 -18.15 7.22
N ASP A 86 4.56 -19.08 8.15
CA ASP A 86 3.29 -19.59 8.69
C ASP A 86 3.09 -19.29 10.18
N LYS A 87 3.98 -18.47 10.74
CA LYS A 87 3.96 -18.00 12.12
C LYS A 87 4.47 -16.56 12.17
N ALA A 88 4.15 -15.85 13.25
CA ALA A 88 4.60 -14.48 13.42
C ALA A 88 6.12 -14.43 13.54
N LEU A 89 6.80 -13.70 12.66
CA LEU A 89 8.26 -13.61 12.62
C LEU A 89 8.72 -12.20 12.25
N THR A 90 9.86 -11.81 12.79
CA THR A 90 10.60 -10.64 12.32
C THR A 90 11.84 -11.10 11.56
N ILE A 91 12.03 -10.70 10.30
CA ILE A 91 13.16 -11.11 9.46
C ILE A 91 13.97 -9.87 9.06
N TYR A 92 15.20 -9.77 9.54
CA TYR A 92 16.12 -8.67 9.27
C TYR A 92 17.21 -9.08 8.28
N GLY A 93 17.37 -8.30 7.21
CA GLY A 93 18.54 -8.29 6.34
C GLY A 93 19.66 -7.36 6.84
N PRO A 94 20.53 -6.86 5.94
CA PRO A 94 20.42 -6.92 4.48
C PRO A 94 20.69 -8.31 3.91
N VAL A 95 19.77 -8.83 3.09
CA VAL A 95 19.95 -10.10 2.37
C VAL A 95 19.11 -10.13 1.11
N THR A 96 19.59 -10.83 0.08
CA THR A 96 18.78 -11.20 -1.10
C THR A 96 18.16 -12.57 -0.90
N ILE A 97 16.83 -12.68 -0.93
CA ILE A 97 16.10 -13.94 -0.98
C ILE A 97 15.65 -14.16 -2.42
N LYS A 98 16.21 -15.18 -3.06
CA LYS A 98 16.04 -15.45 -4.48
C LYS A 98 15.42 -16.81 -4.73
N GLN A 99 14.38 -16.88 -5.54
CA GLN A 99 13.89 -18.14 -6.08
C GLN A 99 14.75 -18.57 -7.27
N THR A 100 15.20 -19.83 -7.29
CA THR A 100 16.09 -20.39 -8.32
C THR A 100 15.49 -21.54 -9.11
N ALA A 101 14.41 -22.16 -8.64
CA ALA A 101 13.76 -23.29 -9.33
C ALA A 101 12.43 -22.91 -10.00
N GLY A 102 12.08 -21.62 -10.04
CA GLY A 102 10.76 -21.15 -10.41
C GLY A 102 9.75 -21.24 -9.26
N GLY A 103 8.54 -20.76 -9.51
CA GLY A 103 7.53 -20.53 -8.48
C GLY A 103 7.74 -19.23 -7.72
N ARG A 104 7.03 -19.10 -6.59
CA ARG A 104 7.04 -17.89 -5.76
C ARG A 104 8.32 -17.78 -4.91
N VAL A 105 8.66 -16.60 -4.40
CA VAL A 105 9.72 -16.45 -3.38
C VAL A 105 9.13 -16.69 -1.98
N LEU A 106 8.22 -15.83 -1.52
CA LEU A 106 7.67 -15.86 -0.16
C LEU A 106 6.15 -15.99 -0.14
N HIS A 107 5.63 -16.82 0.77
CA HIS A 107 4.22 -16.95 1.07
C HIS A 107 3.96 -16.74 2.56
N VAL A 108 3.43 -15.56 2.90
CA VAL A 108 3.01 -15.22 4.27
C VAL A 108 1.57 -15.70 4.47
N LYS A 109 1.39 -16.77 5.23
CA LYS A 109 0.09 -17.42 5.42
C LYS A 109 -0.78 -16.65 6.40
N PHE A 110 -2.09 -16.85 6.32
CA PHE A 110 -3.05 -16.31 7.28
C PHE A 110 -2.60 -16.55 8.73
N GLN A 111 -2.76 -15.53 9.58
CA GLN A 111 -2.32 -15.48 10.99
C GLN A 111 -0.80 -15.51 11.24
N ALA A 112 0.03 -15.39 10.20
CA ALA A 112 1.48 -15.21 10.33
C ALA A 112 1.85 -13.72 10.28
N ASP A 113 1.51 -12.95 11.31
CA ASP A 113 1.79 -11.52 11.32
C ASP A 113 3.31 -11.27 11.35
N CYS A 114 3.85 -10.65 10.31
CA CYS A 114 5.29 -10.60 10.06
C CYS A 114 5.80 -9.17 9.85
N THR A 115 7.09 -8.99 10.18
CA THR A 115 7.85 -7.80 9.82
C THR A 115 9.09 -8.20 9.04
N PHE A 116 9.26 -7.64 7.84
CA PHE A 116 10.43 -7.83 7.00
C PHE A 116 11.19 -6.51 6.89
N THR A 117 12.50 -6.55 7.11
CA THR A 117 13.34 -5.34 7.05
C THR A 117 14.58 -5.59 6.20
N GLN A 118 14.88 -4.67 5.28
CA GLN A 118 16.08 -4.71 4.43
C GLN A 118 16.22 -6.01 3.61
N LEU A 119 15.10 -6.51 3.06
CA LEU A 119 15.12 -7.70 2.21
C LEU A 119 15.05 -7.31 0.73
N THR A 120 15.87 -7.95 -0.10
CA THR A 120 15.68 -7.98 -1.55
C THR A 120 15.01 -9.29 -1.94
N ILE A 121 13.79 -9.25 -2.50
CA ILE A 121 12.97 -10.41 -2.85
C ILE A 121 12.88 -10.50 -4.38
N THR A 122 13.45 -11.55 -4.96
CA THR A 122 13.69 -11.61 -6.41
C THR A 122 13.63 -13.02 -7.02
N GLY A 123 13.57 -13.10 -8.35
CA GLY A 123 13.65 -14.35 -9.11
C GLY A 123 12.41 -15.22 -9.06
N GLY A 124 11.34 -14.76 -8.40
CA GLY A 124 10.05 -15.45 -8.42
C GLY A 124 9.51 -15.53 -9.85
N ASN A 125 9.05 -16.69 -10.28
CA ASN A 125 8.44 -16.90 -11.58
C ASN A 125 7.35 -17.97 -11.47
N THR A 126 6.09 -17.56 -11.28
CA THR A 126 4.96 -18.50 -11.17
C THR A 126 4.45 -19.02 -12.51
N GLY A 127 5.07 -18.61 -13.63
CA GLY A 127 4.52 -18.86 -14.98
C GLY A 127 3.24 -18.06 -15.25
N GLY A 128 2.63 -18.30 -16.40
CA GLY A 128 1.35 -17.71 -16.79
C GLY A 128 0.15 -18.58 -16.45
N GLY A 129 -1.03 -17.97 -16.41
CA GLY A 129 -2.31 -18.66 -16.22
C GLY A 129 -3.04 -18.33 -14.89
N PRO A 130 -4.24 -18.89 -14.70
CA PRO A 130 -5.05 -18.66 -13.51
C PRO A 130 -4.30 -18.98 -12.22
N GLY A 131 -4.39 -18.09 -11.22
CA GLY A 131 -3.76 -18.30 -9.90
C GLY A 131 -2.29 -17.86 -9.80
N SER A 132 -1.65 -17.43 -10.90
CA SER A 132 -0.33 -16.79 -10.88
C SER A 132 -0.41 -15.38 -10.30
N LYS A 133 -0.32 -15.27 -8.97
CA LYS A 133 -0.34 -13.98 -8.23
C LYS A 133 0.85 -13.88 -7.29
N GLY A 134 1.47 -12.71 -7.21
CA GLY A 134 2.56 -12.38 -6.29
C GLY A 134 3.72 -13.35 -6.40
N ALA A 135 4.47 -13.32 -7.51
CA ALA A 135 5.61 -14.21 -7.70
C ALA A 135 6.77 -13.87 -6.74
N GLY A 136 6.92 -12.61 -6.37
CA GLY A 136 7.79 -12.21 -5.25
C GLY A 136 7.16 -12.61 -3.92
N VAL A 137 6.10 -11.90 -3.54
CA VAL A 137 5.42 -12.07 -2.24
C VAL A 137 3.94 -12.31 -2.45
N ILE A 138 3.40 -13.33 -1.77
CA ILE A 138 1.97 -13.41 -1.50
C ILE A 138 1.72 -13.22 0.00
N ASN A 139 0.78 -12.36 0.35
CA ASN A 139 0.43 -12.05 1.72
C ASN A 139 -1.05 -12.32 2.01
N TYR A 140 -1.30 -13.15 3.03
CA TYR A 140 -2.62 -13.36 3.62
C TYR A 140 -2.66 -13.02 5.13
N ALA A 141 -1.63 -12.37 5.67
CA ALA A 141 -1.51 -11.94 7.08
C ALA A 141 -1.44 -10.42 7.21
N ASN A 142 -1.15 -9.92 8.42
CA ASN A 142 -0.64 -8.56 8.57
C ASN A 142 0.87 -8.57 8.27
N LEU A 143 1.28 -7.95 7.17
CA LEU A 143 2.69 -7.86 6.79
C LEU A 143 3.18 -6.41 6.81
N THR A 144 4.25 -6.15 7.53
CA THR A 144 4.97 -4.87 7.46
C THR A 144 6.32 -5.06 6.80
N MET A 145 6.66 -4.21 5.84
CA MET A 145 7.96 -4.20 5.17
C MET A 145 8.63 -2.83 5.35
N TYR A 146 9.89 -2.84 5.76
CA TYR A 146 10.74 -1.66 5.91
C TYR A 146 11.99 -1.80 5.02
N ASP A 147 12.30 -0.79 4.22
CA ASP A 147 13.54 -0.74 3.44
C ASP A 147 13.73 -1.96 2.50
N CYS A 148 12.62 -2.54 2.04
CA CYS A 148 12.65 -3.75 1.23
C CYS A 148 12.56 -3.44 -0.27
N THR A 149 13.20 -4.27 -1.08
CA THR A 149 13.09 -4.24 -2.54
C THR A 149 12.43 -5.51 -3.05
N VAL A 150 11.33 -5.39 -3.80
CA VAL A 150 10.71 -6.51 -4.53
C VAL A 150 10.95 -6.30 -6.02
N SER A 151 11.81 -7.13 -6.62
CA SER A 151 12.25 -6.87 -7.99
C SER A 151 12.49 -8.10 -8.85
N GLY A 152 12.28 -7.97 -10.16
CA GLY A 152 12.63 -9.03 -11.11
C GLY A 152 11.81 -10.31 -10.94
N ASN A 153 10.56 -10.19 -10.47
CA ASN A 153 9.64 -11.31 -10.33
C ASN A 153 8.67 -11.32 -11.52
N SER A 154 8.38 -12.50 -12.08
CA SER A 154 7.62 -12.67 -13.32
C SER A 154 6.45 -13.65 -13.21
N GLY A 155 5.56 -13.64 -14.20
CA GLY A 155 4.36 -14.48 -14.26
C GLY A 155 3.22 -13.94 -13.39
N GLY A 156 3.46 -13.86 -12.08
CA GLY A 156 2.49 -13.38 -11.08
C GLY A 156 2.70 -11.95 -10.58
N GLY A 157 3.67 -11.22 -11.13
CA GLY A 157 4.03 -9.88 -10.66
C GLY A 157 4.83 -9.87 -9.35
N GLY A 158 5.03 -8.68 -8.79
CA GLY A 158 5.85 -8.49 -7.59
C GLY A 158 5.15 -9.00 -6.33
N ILE A 159 4.01 -8.41 -6.01
CA ILE A 159 3.29 -8.61 -4.75
C ILE A 159 1.82 -8.89 -5.01
N HIS A 160 1.26 -9.87 -4.30
CA HIS A 160 -0.17 -10.00 -4.10
C HIS A 160 -0.49 -9.83 -2.61
N ASN A 161 -1.31 -8.83 -2.31
CA ASN A 161 -1.83 -8.57 -0.97
C ASN A 161 -3.30 -8.98 -0.89
N GLY A 162 -3.57 -9.94 -0.02
CA GLY A 162 -4.90 -10.43 0.29
C GLY A 162 -5.41 -10.06 1.69
N ARG A 163 -4.66 -9.25 2.45
CA ARG A 163 -5.06 -8.80 3.78
C ARG A 163 -4.49 -7.42 4.08
N ASN A 164 -3.76 -7.22 5.18
CA ASN A 164 -3.19 -5.93 5.53
C ASN A 164 -1.70 -5.93 5.20
N MET A 165 -1.26 -4.93 4.44
CA MET A 165 0.14 -4.72 4.13
C MET A 165 0.53 -3.27 4.36
N THR A 166 1.63 -3.08 5.07
CA THR A 166 2.26 -1.76 5.25
C THR A 166 3.65 -1.79 4.63
N LEU A 167 3.91 -0.86 3.72
CA LEU A 167 5.20 -0.69 3.07
C LEU A 167 5.78 0.67 3.48
N ASN A 168 6.99 0.66 4.00
CA ASN A 168 7.70 1.87 4.41
C ASN A 168 9.08 1.88 3.76
N ASN A 169 9.39 2.91 2.98
CA ASN A 169 10.65 3.03 2.26
C ASN A 169 10.97 1.82 1.37
N CYS A 170 9.94 1.23 0.75
CA CYS A 170 10.07 0.06 -0.11
C CYS A 170 10.09 0.42 -1.60
N VAL A 171 10.82 -0.38 -2.38
CA VAL A 171 10.88 -0.26 -3.85
C VAL A 171 10.34 -1.53 -4.52
N ILE A 172 9.34 -1.37 -5.39
CA ILE A 172 8.74 -2.46 -6.17
C ILE A 172 9.05 -2.19 -7.64
N MET A 173 9.96 -2.95 -8.23
CA MET A 173 10.47 -2.62 -9.56
C MET A 173 10.75 -3.79 -10.49
N ASN A 174 10.59 -3.56 -11.79
CA ASN A 174 10.93 -4.53 -12.84
C ASN A 174 10.23 -5.89 -12.64
N ASN A 175 9.02 -5.89 -12.08
CA ASN A 175 8.21 -7.10 -11.96
C ASN A 175 7.22 -7.18 -13.13
N SER A 176 6.90 -8.38 -13.56
CA SER A 176 6.00 -8.63 -14.66
C SER A 176 4.91 -9.64 -14.31
N SER A 177 3.70 -9.37 -14.77
CA SER A 177 2.61 -10.36 -14.75
C SER A 177 2.12 -10.60 -16.17
N SER A 178 1.88 -11.86 -16.52
CA SER A 178 1.27 -12.19 -17.81
C SER A 178 -0.26 -12.13 -17.78
N GLY A 179 -0.87 -11.91 -16.60
CA GLY A 179 -2.32 -12.06 -16.42
C GLY A 179 -2.82 -13.49 -16.61
N GLY A 180 -4.13 -13.70 -16.40
CA GLY A 180 -4.84 -14.89 -16.89
C GLY A 180 -5.35 -14.62 -18.31
N ASP A 181 -5.51 -15.67 -19.11
CA ASP A 181 -6.15 -15.55 -20.42
C ASP A 181 -7.55 -14.96 -20.20
N GLY A 182 -7.89 -13.86 -20.90
CA GLY A 182 -8.97 -12.90 -20.58
C GLY A 182 -10.42 -13.42 -20.63
N ASN A 183 -10.65 -14.67 -20.27
CA ASN A 183 -11.88 -15.44 -20.37
C ASN A 183 -12.25 -16.15 -19.05
N ASP A 184 -11.65 -15.74 -17.93
CA ASP A 184 -11.90 -16.31 -16.59
C ASP A 184 -12.19 -15.21 -15.56
N ASP A 185 -13.17 -15.44 -14.69
CA ASP A 185 -13.46 -14.64 -13.50
C ASP A 185 -12.27 -14.63 -12.52
N SER A 186 -11.20 -15.39 -12.76
CA SER A 186 -9.93 -15.32 -12.01
C SER A 186 -9.08 -14.05 -12.25
N LEU A 187 -9.52 -13.14 -13.13
CA LEU A 187 -8.89 -11.84 -13.42
C LEU A 187 -8.82 -10.87 -12.22
N PHE A 188 -9.52 -11.14 -11.13
CA PHE A 188 -9.43 -10.33 -9.90
C PHE A 188 -8.05 -10.50 -9.24
N GLY A 189 -7.05 -9.72 -9.63
CA GLY A 189 -5.85 -9.57 -8.81
C GLY A 189 -4.51 -9.37 -9.50
N SER A 190 -4.41 -9.52 -10.82
CA SER A 190 -3.11 -9.50 -11.49
C SER A 190 -2.65 -8.08 -11.79
N ALA A 191 -1.49 -7.72 -11.22
CA ALA A 191 -0.75 -6.52 -11.54
C ALA A 191 0.73 -6.84 -11.70
N GLY A 192 1.45 -6.05 -12.50
CA GLY A 192 2.90 -6.19 -12.63
C GLY A 192 3.61 -5.94 -11.31
N GLY A 193 3.29 -4.83 -10.64
CA GLY A 193 3.85 -4.45 -9.35
C GLY A 193 3.14 -5.09 -8.17
N ILE A 194 1.97 -4.53 -7.81
CA ILE A 194 1.23 -4.89 -6.59
C ILE A 194 -0.25 -5.11 -6.91
N GLY A 195 -0.77 -6.31 -6.65
CA GLY A 195 -2.20 -6.61 -6.65
C GLY A 195 -2.76 -6.59 -5.23
N ASN A 196 -3.59 -5.59 -4.90
CA ASN A 196 -4.32 -5.47 -3.64
C ASN A 196 -5.78 -5.84 -3.86
N SER A 197 -6.13 -7.13 -3.82
CA SER A 197 -7.32 -7.61 -4.54
C SER A 197 -8.29 -8.50 -3.79
N GLU A 198 -8.00 -8.87 -2.54
CA GLU A 198 -8.98 -9.60 -1.73
C GLU A 198 -9.95 -8.61 -1.07
N PHE A 199 -11.17 -9.07 -0.84
CA PHE A 199 -12.23 -8.25 -0.27
C PHE A 199 -11.83 -7.71 1.11
N GLY A 200 -11.77 -6.39 1.25
CA GLY A 200 -11.36 -5.73 2.50
C GLY A 200 -9.85 -5.77 2.75
N SER A 201 -9.03 -6.11 1.76
CA SER A 201 -7.57 -5.93 1.82
C SER A 201 -7.21 -4.45 1.95
N SER A 202 -6.13 -4.17 2.68
CA SER A 202 -5.61 -2.83 2.93
C SER A 202 -4.13 -2.77 2.59
N LEU A 203 -3.74 -1.78 1.79
CA LEU A 203 -2.37 -1.46 1.44
C LEU A 203 -2.07 -0.03 1.86
N THR A 204 -1.12 0.13 2.77
CA THR A 204 -0.59 1.44 3.18
C THR A 204 0.85 1.56 2.72
N MET A 205 1.18 2.67 2.05
CA MET A 205 2.50 2.91 1.47
C MET A 205 3.01 4.28 1.90
N THR A 206 4.21 4.32 2.48
CA THR A 206 4.87 5.55 2.92
C THR A 206 6.30 5.56 2.37
N ASP A 207 6.68 6.65 1.70
CA ASP A 207 8.02 6.82 1.11
C ASP A 207 8.39 5.69 0.12
N CYS A 208 7.40 5.18 -0.63
CA CYS A 208 7.59 4.03 -1.52
C CYS A 208 7.77 4.43 -2.99
N VAL A 209 8.33 3.49 -3.77
CA VAL A 209 8.45 3.62 -5.22
C VAL A 209 7.92 2.38 -5.93
N VAL A 210 7.05 2.55 -6.93
CA VAL A 210 6.58 1.47 -7.83
C VAL A 210 6.93 1.83 -9.27
N VAL A 211 7.90 1.12 -9.85
CA VAL A 211 8.52 1.54 -11.12
C VAL A 211 8.83 0.42 -12.09
N ASN A 212 8.66 0.68 -13.40
CA ASN A 212 9.02 -0.26 -14.47
C ASN A 212 8.35 -1.63 -14.35
N ASN A 213 7.19 -1.71 -13.69
CA ASN A 213 6.45 -2.96 -13.62
C ASN A 213 5.54 -3.08 -14.84
N THR A 214 5.39 -4.30 -15.34
CA THR A 214 4.64 -4.56 -16.58
C THR A 214 3.55 -5.60 -16.37
N CYS A 215 2.42 -5.41 -17.06
CA CYS A 215 1.38 -6.41 -17.13
C CYS A 215 0.90 -6.58 -18.57
N SER A 216 0.75 -7.83 -19.00
CA SER A 216 0.40 -8.15 -20.39
C SER A 216 -1.08 -8.45 -20.59
N ASN A 217 -1.77 -9.03 -19.59
CA ASN A 217 -3.20 -9.38 -19.66
C ASN A 217 -3.88 -9.20 -18.28
N GLY A 218 -3.45 -8.22 -17.50
CA GLY A 218 -4.01 -7.97 -16.16
C GLY A 218 -4.57 -6.55 -16.04
N LEU A 219 -4.84 -6.17 -14.79
CA LEU A 219 -5.59 -4.94 -14.51
C LEU A 219 -4.67 -3.71 -14.43
N ALA A 220 -3.45 -3.88 -13.96
CA ALA A 220 -2.51 -2.78 -13.84
C ALA A 220 -1.05 -3.15 -14.09
N GLY A 221 -0.27 -2.21 -14.65
CA GLY A 221 1.18 -2.34 -14.69
C GLY A 221 1.79 -2.17 -13.30
N GLY A 222 1.45 -1.08 -12.62
CA GLY A 222 1.94 -0.74 -11.28
C GLY A 222 1.11 -1.38 -10.17
N ILE A 223 -0.02 -0.75 -9.81
CA ILE A 223 -0.87 -1.17 -8.69
C ILE A 223 -2.29 -1.45 -9.15
N TYR A 224 -2.81 -2.62 -8.81
CA TYR A 224 -4.24 -2.90 -8.85
C TYR A 224 -4.83 -2.74 -7.43
N ASN A 225 -5.80 -1.85 -7.26
CA ASN A 225 -6.61 -1.74 -6.04
C ASN A 225 -8.02 -2.30 -6.29
N GLY A 226 -8.29 -3.47 -5.74
CA GLY A 226 -9.46 -4.29 -6.06
C GLY A 226 -10.74 -3.95 -5.31
N ASP A 227 -11.78 -4.76 -5.52
CA ASP A 227 -13.12 -4.46 -5.00
C ASP A 227 -13.12 -4.40 -3.47
N LYS A 228 -13.58 -3.28 -2.91
CA LYS A 228 -13.54 -2.95 -1.47
C LYS A 228 -12.15 -2.99 -0.84
N ALA A 229 -11.10 -3.00 -1.64
CA ALA A 229 -9.75 -2.86 -1.14
C ALA A 229 -9.47 -1.38 -0.82
N THR A 230 -8.61 -1.13 0.15
CA THR A 230 -8.16 0.20 0.54
C THR A 230 -6.70 0.40 0.17
N LEU A 231 -6.40 1.51 -0.49
CA LEU A 231 -5.05 1.95 -0.79
C LEU A 231 -4.84 3.35 -0.19
N THR A 232 -3.85 3.49 0.68
CA THR A 232 -3.41 4.78 1.21
C THR A 232 -1.95 4.99 0.87
N MET A 233 -1.64 6.14 0.27
CA MET A 233 -0.28 6.50 -0.14
C MET A 233 0.13 7.85 0.46
N VAL A 234 1.36 7.88 0.97
CA VAL A 234 2.03 9.06 1.53
C VAL A 234 3.43 9.12 0.93
N ARG A 235 3.84 10.27 0.37
CA ARG A 235 5.16 10.49 -0.26
C ARG A 235 5.61 9.34 -1.18
N THR A 236 4.67 8.76 -1.92
CA THR A 236 4.89 7.57 -2.74
C THR A 236 4.86 7.92 -4.22
N THR A 237 5.79 7.36 -4.99
CA THR A 237 5.94 7.63 -6.43
C THR A 237 5.68 6.39 -7.28
N ILE A 238 4.84 6.50 -8.31
CA ILE A 238 4.47 5.43 -9.25
C ILE A 238 4.74 5.89 -10.68
N TYR A 239 5.72 5.28 -11.36
CA TYR A 239 6.11 5.74 -12.70
C TYR A 239 6.66 4.65 -13.62
N ASN A 240 6.60 4.91 -14.93
CA ASN A 240 7.09 4.01 -15.98
C ASN A 240 6.52 2.58 -15.94
N ASN A 241 5.37 2.39 -15.28
CA ASN A 241 4.68 1.11 -15.29
C ASN A 241 3.83 0.99 -16.56
N ARG A 242 3.72 -0.23 -17.08
CA ARG A 242 3.05 -0.49 -18.37
C ARG A 242 2.01 -1.59 -18.25
N ASN A 243 0.86 -1.38 -18.84
CA ASN A 243 -0.15 -2.40 -19.09
C ASN A 243 -0.49 -2.45 -20.59
N SER A 244 -1.06 -3.54 -21.08
CA SER A 244 -1.53 -3.66 -22.46
C SER A 244 -2.93 -3.08 -22.69
N CYS A 245 -3.78 -3.05 -21.66
CA CYS A 245 -5.21 -2.77 -21.81
C CYS A 245 -5.79 -1.70 -20.86
N LEU A 246 -5.40 -1.70 -19.58
CA LEU A 246 -5.97 -0.84 -18.54
C LEU A 246 -4.90 0.06 -17.89
N GLY A 247 -5.02 0.41 -16.61
CA GLY A 247 -4.13 1.36 -15.94
C GLY A 247 -2.66 0.96 -16.01
N GLY A 248 -1.83 1.76 -16.66
CA GLY A 248 -0.38 1.57 -16.64
C GLY A 248 0.18 1.72 -15.24
N GLY A 249 -0.17 2.83 -14.57
CA GLY A 249 0.25 3.12 -13.21
C GLY A 249 -0.65 2.41 -12.20
N MET A 250 -1.93 2.75 -12.20
CA MET A 250 -2.91 2.23 -11.25
C MET A 250 -4.23 1.86 -11.92
N TYR A 251 -4.86 0.77 -11.49
CA TYR A 251 -6.26 0.48 -11.77
C TYR A 251 -7.06 0.38 -10.47
N LEU A 252 -8.17 1.10 -10.40
CA LEU A 252 -9.03 1.21 -9.22
C LEU A 252 -10.40 0.57 -9.49
N SER A 253 -10.76 -0.49 -8.77
CA SER A 253 -12.10 -1.08 -8.86
C SER A 253 -13.16 -0.12 -8.32
N THR A 254 -14.40 -0.23 -8.84
CA THR A 254 -15.53 0.69 -8.56
C THR A 254 -15.80 0.97 -7.08
N ARG A 255 -15.57 -0.02 -6.20
CA ARG A 255 -15.82 0.10 -4.74
C ARG A 255 -14.52 0.16 -3.93
N ALA A 256 -13.39 0.32 -4.61
CA ALA A 256 -12.10 0.50 -3.96
C ALA A 256 -12.02 1.90 -3.35
N THR A 257 -11.34 2.03 -2.22
CA THR A 257 -11.01 3.34 -1.63
C THR A 257 -9.54 3.63 -1.88
N THR A 258 -9.23 4.77 -2.48
CA THR A 258 -7.85 5.17 -2.79
C THR A 258 -7.61 6.61 -2.34
N THR A 259 -6.60 6.80 -1.49
CA THR A 259 -6.22 8.09 -0.93
C THR A 259 -4.74 8.36 -1.15
N LEU A 260 -4.43 9.53 -1.70
CA LEU A 260 -3.09 10.04 -1.92
C LEU A 260 -2.93 11.32 -1.11
N THR A 261 -1.86 11.39 -0.31
CA THR A 261 -1.55 12.57 0.49
C THR A 261 -0.07 12.85 0.50
N ASP A 262 0.32 14.08 0.80
CA ASP A 262 1.71 14.50 1.02
C ASP A 262 2.66 14.05 -0.10
N HIS A 263 2.71 14.83 -1.19
CA HIS A 263 3.69 14.69 -2.27
C HIS A 263 3.71 13.31 -2.96
N CYS A 264 2.56 12.64 -3.05
CA CYS A 264 2.47 11.47 -3.92
C CYS A 264 2.53 11.86 -5.40
N ALA A 265 3.14 11.02 -6.23
CA ALA A 265 3.28 11.28 -7.66
C ALA A 265 2.99 10.04 -8.50
N VAL A 266 2.12 10.15 -9.51
CA VAL A 266 1.80 9.06 -10.45
C VAL A 266 1.95 9.57 -11.88
N TYR A 267 3.03 9.23 -12.58
CA TYR A 267 3.35 9.83 -13.88
C TYR A 267 4.11 8.89 -14.82
N GLY A 268 4.12 9.18 -16.12
CA GLY A 268 4.91 8.41 -17.10
C GLY A 268 4.50 6.94 -17.26
N ASN A 269 3.29 6.56 -16.82
CA ASN A 269 2.79 5.20 -16.98
C ASN A 269 1.95 5.08 -18.27
N SER A 270 1.85 3.86 -18.82
CA SER A 270 1.18 3.59 -20.10
C SER A 270 0.22 2.39 -19.98
N PRO A 271 -0.98 2.42 -20.59
CA PRO A 271 -1.55 3.52 -21.36
C PRO A 271 -1.92 4.74 -20.50
N ASP A 272 -2.33 4.51 -19.25
CA ASP A 272 -2.76 5.59 -18.33
C ASP A 272 -2.04 5.58 -16.99
N ASN A 273 -1.97 6.75 -16.34
CA ASN A 273 -1.45 6.87 -14.98
C ASN A 273 -2.38 6.25 -13.95
N ILE A 274 -3.68 6.54 -14.03
CA ILE A 274 -4.71 5.99 -13.16
C ILE A 274 -5.95 5.72 -14.02
N CYS A 275 -6.50 4.52 -13.92
CA CYS A 275 -7.71 4.07 -14.61
C CYS A 275 -8.71 3.50 -13.59
N GLY A 276 -10.01 3.57 -13.89
CA GLY A 276 -11.08 2.99 -13.06
C GLY A 276 -11.82 4.03 -12.20
N ALA A 277 -12.09 3.66 -10.95
CA ALA A 277 -12.87 4.45 -9.98
C ALA A 277 -12.20 5.77 -9.56
N THR A 278 -12.92 6.56 -8.76
CA THR A 278 -12.40 7.81 -8.20
C THR A 278 -11.38 7.56 -7.09
N TYR A 279 -10.53 8.56 -6.86
CA TYR A 279 -9.58 8.62 -5.76
C TYR A 279 -9.64 10.00 -5.10
N SER A 280 -9.16 10.09 -3.86
CA SER A 280 -8.90 11.36 -3.19
C SER A 280 -7.41 11.66 -3.27
N ALA A 281 -7.06 12.89 -3.63
CA ALA A 281 -5.68 13.38 -3.62
C ALA A 281 -5.66 14.81 -3.08
N ASP A 282 -4.74 15.12 -2.17
CA ASP A 282 -4.54 16.50 -1.74
C ASP A 282 -3.82 17.34 -2.83
N TYR A 283 -3.72 18.66 -2.60
CA TYR A 283 -3.12 19.60 -3.54
C TYR A 283 -1.60 19.46 -3.69
N THR A 284 -0.94 18.70 -2.81
CA THR A 284 0.51 18.44 -2.90
C THR A 284 0.81 17.28 -3.85
N CYS A 285 -0.19 16.47 -4.21
CA CYS A 285 -0.03 15.31 -5.08
C CYS A 285 0.02 15.69 -6.58
N ARG A 286 0.77 14.92 -7.37
CA ARG A 286 0.92 15.08 -8.82
C ARG A 286 0.41 13.84 -9.59
N ILE A 287 -0.54 14.02 -10.50
CA ILE A 287 -1.00 12.97 -11.42
C ILE A 287 -0.70 13.37 -12.86
N GLY A 288 0.08 12.56 -13.55
CA GLY A 288 0.57 12.82 -14.90
C GLY A 288 1.68 13.88 -14.94
N ASN A 289 1.86 14.45 -16.13
CA ASN A 289 2.94 15.42 -16.36
C ASN A 289 2.68 16.78 -15.70
N TRP A 290 1.49 17.02 -15.15
CA TRP A 290 1.09 18.29 -14.55
C TRP A 290 0.70 18.10 -13.07
N PRO A 291 1.15 18.98 -12.15
CA PRO A 291 0.62 19.01 -10.79
C PRO A 291 -0.87 19.40 -10.85
N ASN A 292 -1.70 18.71 -10.05
CA ASN A 292 -3.17 18.77 -10.04
C ASN A 292 -3.78 20.17 -10.29
N LYS A 293 -4.10 20.49 -11.54
CA LYS A 293 -5.35 21.18 -11.86
C LYS A 293 -6.22 20.13 -12.52
N SER A 294 -7.13 19.55 -11.75
CA SER A 294 -8.32 18.95 -12.33
C SER A 294 -8.83 19.93 -13.37
N ALA A 295 -8.84 19.52 -14.64
CA ALA A 295 -9.69 20.16 -15.61
C ALA A 295 -11.11 19.91 -15.09
N THR A 296 -11.64 20.83 -14.29
CA THR A 296 -13.08 21.00 -14.18
C THR A 296 -13.59 21.03 -15.61
N LYS A 297 -14.30 19.97 -15.99
CA LYS A 297 -15.03 19.84 -17.25
C LYS A 297 -15.62 21.21 -17.58
N PHE A 298 -15.14 21.87 -18.63
CA PHE A 298 -15.81 23.07 -19.14
C PHE A 298 -17.25 22.65 -19.48
N LEU A 299 -18.22 23.13 -18.68
CA LEU A 299 -19.63 22.90 -18.95
C LEU A 299 -19.93 23.43 -20.36
N GLY A 300 -20.24 22.54 -21.30
CA GLY A 300 -20.57 22.90 -22.69
C GLY A 300 -19.79 22.19 -23.79
N TYR A 301 -18.65 21.55 -23.48
CA TYR A 301 -17.91 20.79 -24.50
C TYR A 301 -18.46 19.36 -24.65
N ARG A 302 -18.84 18.98 -25.88
CA ARG A 302 -19.40 17.65 -26.26
C ARG A 302 -18.44 16.83 -27.15
N GLY A 303 -17.16 17.16 -27.21
CA GLY A 303 -16.18 16.40 -27.99
C GLY A 303 -15.70 15.14 -27.26
N GLU A 304 -15.45 14.07 -28.01
CA GLU A 304 -14.91 12.80 -27.50
C GLU A 304 -13.40 12.88 -27.17
N LYS A 305 -12.71 13.91 -27.67
CA LYS A 305 -11.28 14.17 -27.45
C LYS A 305 -11.09 15.56 -26.86
N GLU A 306 -10.17 15.70 -25.91
CA GLU A 306 -9.74 17.00 -25.42
C GLU A 306 -9.26 17.87 -26.61
N PRO A 307 -9.64 19.16 -26.70
CA PRO A 307 -9.19 20.02 -27.80
C PRO A 307 -7.67 20.11 -27.79
N GLU A 308 -7.04 19.86 -28.94
CA GLU A 308 -5.61 20.14 -29.10
C GLU A 308 -5.36 21.62 -28.82
N PRO A 309 -4.31 21.98 -28.04
CA PRO A 309 -3.94 23.37 -27.84
C PRO A 309 -3.73 24.06 -29.19
N ARG A 310 -4.57 25.05 -29.50
CA ARG A 310 -4.42 25.90 -30.68
C ARG A 310 -4.11 27.33 -30.29
N SER A 311 -3.41 28.05 -31.17
CA SER A 311 -3.25 29.49 -31.02
C SER A 311 -4.62 30.17 -31.04
N ILE A 312 -4.81 31.11 -30.12
CA ILE A 312 -5.96 32.02 -30.06
C ILE A 312 -5.64 33.39 -30.69
N VAL A 313 -4.48 33.52 -31.33
CA VAL A 313 -4.06 34.75 -32.00
C VAL A 313 -4.89 34.92 -33.27
N GLY A 314 -5.61 36.04 -33.38
CA GLY A 314 -6.47 36.35 -34.52
C GLY A 314 -7.94 35.96 -34.35
N ASP A 315 -8.27 35.23 -33.29
CA ASP A 315 -9.64 34.87 -32.94
C ASP A 315 -10.48 36.12 -32.62
N SER A 316 -11.59 36.30 -33.33
CA SER A 316 -12.44 37.49 -33.24
C SER A 316 -13.18 37.59 -31.90
N ASP A 317 -13.59 36.47 -31.33
CA ASP A 317 -14.19 36.37 -30.00
C ASP A 317 -13.19 36.71 -28.90
N VAL A 318 -11.95 36.22 -28.99
CA VAL A 318 -10.87 36.56 -28.06
C VAL A 318 -10.51 38.05 -28.15
N ALA A 319 -10.45 38.62 -29.35
CA ALA A 319 -10.25 40.05 -29.55
C ALA A 319 -11.41 40.88 -28.97
N ALA A 320 -12.66 40.43 -29.12
CA ALA A 320 -13.82 41.08 -28.54
C ALA A 320 -13.79 41.08 -27.01
N VAL A 321 -13.46 39.93 -26.39
CA VAL A 321 -13.31 39.82 -24.92
C VAL A 321 -12.19 40.73 -24.43
N LYS A 322 -11.02 40.74 -25.07
CA LYS A 322 -9.92 41.65 -24.71
C LYS A 322 -10.34 43.11 -24.78
N SER A 323 -11.07 43.49 -25.83
CA SER A 323 -11.55 44.86 -26.01
C SER A 323 -12.58 45.25 -24.96
N ALA A 324 -13.49 44.33 -24.60
CA ALA A 324 -14.46 44.54 -23.54
C ALA A 324 -13.78 44.66 -22.15
N LEU A 325 -12.80 43.80 -21.85
CA LEU A 325 -12.05 43.85 -20.59
C LEU A 325 -11.15 45.09 -20.45
N ALA A 326 -10.71 45.69 -21.57
CA ALA A 326 -9.94 46.92 -21.56
C ALA A 326 -10.82 48.19 -21.46
N ASN A 327 -12.14 48.05 -21.64
CA ASN A 327 -13.10 49.15 -21.61
C ASN A 327 -13.93 49.11 -20.31
N PRO A 328 -13.68 50.01 -19.34
CA PRO A 328 -14.42 50.06 -18.09
C PRO A 328 -15.92 50.25 -18.24
N GLN A 329 -16.37 50.79 -19.37
CA GLN A 329 -17.78 51.01 -19.68
C GLN A 329 -18.44 49.78 -20.33
N SER A 330 -17.70 48.69 -20.58
CA SER A 330 -18.29 47.48 -21.14
C SER A 330 -19.12 46.72 -20.10
N ALA A 331 -20.19 46.06 -20.56
CA ALA A 331 -21.02 45.23 -19.69
C ALA A 331 -20.22 44.08 -19.05
N LEU A 332 -19.27 43.49 -19.81
CA LEU A 332 -18.41 42.41 -19.31
C LEU A 332 -17.50 42.90 -18.18
N TYR A 333 -16.88 44.07 -18.34
CA TYR A 333 -16.07 44.68 -17.29
C TYR A 333 -16.90 44.92 -16.03
N GLY A 334 -18.09 45.50 -16.18
CA GLY A 334 -18.99 45.79 -15.06
C GLY A 334 -19.42 44.54 -14.27
N VAL A 335 -19.75 43.45 -14.96
CA VAL A 335 -20.12 42.17 -14.31
C VAL A 335 -18.93 41.58 -13.53
N ILE A 336 -17.74 41.58 -14.12
CA ILE A 336 -16.53 41.08 -13.46
C ILE A 336 -16.19 41.94 -12.24
N GLU A 337 -16.29 43.26 -12.39
CA GLU A 337 -16.03 44.20 -11.31
C GLU A 337 -16.99 44.02 -10.12
N GLN A 338 -18.28 43.84 -10.38
CA GLN A 338 -19.28 43.57 -9.34
C GLN A 338 -19.04 42.22 -8.66
N THR A 339 -18.72 41.19 -9.44
CA THR A 339 -18.46 39.84 -8.92
C THR A 339 -17.22 39.82 -8.04
N LEU A 340 -16.15 40.49 -8.47
CA LEU A 340 -14.90 40.62 -7.69
C LEU A 340 -15.13 41.43 -6.40
N ALA A 341 -15.95 42.48 -6.45
CA ALA A 341 -16.31 43.22 -5.25
C ALA A 341 -17.06 42.31 -4.25
N ALA A 342 -18.03 41.53 -4.72
CA ALA A 342 -18.79 40.59 -3.89
C ALA A 342 -17.91 39.50 -3.27
N ASP A 343 -16.98 38.92 -4.03
CA ASP A 343 -16.03 37.90 -3.55
C ASP A 343 -15.10 38.45 -2.44
N LEU A 344 -14.73 39.73 -2.54
CA LEU A 344 -13.99 40.44 -1.51
C LEU A 344 -14.84 40.90 -0.31
N GLY A 345 -16.16 40.63 -0.32
CA GLY A 345 -17.10 41.12 0.68
C GLY A 345 -17.24 42.65 0.70
N LYS A 346 -17.08 43.30 -0.46
CA LYS A 346 -17.00 44.76 -0.62
C LYS A 346 -17.97 45.29 -1.67
N THR A 347 -18.21 46.60 -1.65
CA THR A 347 -18.84 47.32 -2.77
C THR A 347 -17.82 47.62 -3.87
N VAL A 348 -18.30 47.90 -5.09
CA VAL A 348 -17.43 48.24 -6.24
C VAL A 348 -16.48 49.43 -5.95
N PRO A 349 -16.91 50.52 -5.31
CA PRO A 349 -16.00 51.61 -4.91
C PRO A 349 -14.93 51.17 -3.91
N GLU A 350 -15.29 50.38 -2.89
CA GLU A 350 -14.37 49.90 -1.85
C GLU A 350 -13.32 48.91 -2.40
N LYS A 351 -13.72 48.09 -3.40
CA LYS A 351 -12.81 47.22 -4.15
C LYS A 351 -11.67 48.03 -4.78
N SER A 352 -11.98 49.16 -5.43
CA SER A 352 -10.98 49.98 -6.11
C SER A 352 -9.94 50.57 -5.15
N THR A 353 -10.35 51.02 -3.95
CA THR A 353 -9.42 51.46 -2.89
C THR A 353 -8.53 50.33 -2.38
N SER A 354 -9.08 49.11 -2.30
CA SER A 354 -8.35 47.93 -1.81
C SER A 354 -7.32 47.42 -2.83
N LEU A 355 -7.67 47.45 -4.12
CA LEU A 355 -6.77 47.05 -5.21
C LEU A 355 -5.73 48.13 -5.53
N ALA A 356 -5.97 49.39 -5.20
CA ALA A 356 -4.97 50.45 -5.32
C ALA A 356 -3.71 50.18 -4.48
N GLN A 357 -3.83 49.42 -3.38
CA GLN A 357 -2.68 48.97 -2.58
C GLN A 357 -1.89 47.83 -3.24
N LEU A 358 -2.46 47.16 -4.25
CA LEU A 358 -1.87 46.07 -5.02
C LEU A 358 -1.37 46.54 -6.41
N ALA A 359 -1.70 47.77 -6.80
CA ALA A 359 -1.26 48.37 -8.06
C ALA A 359 0.27 48.54 -8.04
N GLY A 360 0.98 47.68 -8.77
CA GLY A 360 2.44 47.64 -8.81
C GLY A 360 3.05 46.30 -8.38
N MET A 361 2.25 45.36 -7.86
CA MET A 361 2.72 43.98 -7.66
C MET A 361 2.78 43.27 -9.01
N ALA A 362 3.99 43.08 -9.54
CA ALA A 362 4.22 42.19 -10.66
C ALA A 362 4.07 40.75 -10.17
N ALA A 363 2.95 40.10 -10.53
CA ALA A 363 2.88 38.65 -10.51
C ALA A 363 3.60 38.14 -11.77
N THR A 364 4.86 37.75 -11.64
CA THR A 364 5.52 36.96 -12.68
C THR A 364 4.91 35.56 -12.64
N LEU A 365 4.27 35.16 -13.74
CA LEU A 365 3.68 33.83 -13.85
C LEU A 365 4.72 32.75 -14.16
N TYR A 366 6.00 33.13 -14.28
CA TYR A 366 7.14 32.26 -14.55
C TYR A 366 8.42 32.97 -14.07
N ASP A 367 9.19 32.29 -13.23
CA ASP A 367 10.66 32.30 -13.29
C ASP A 367 11.11 30.90 -13.73
#